data_AF-A0A9D9LAN9-F1
#
_entry.id   AF-A0A9D9LAN9-F1
#
_cell.length_a   1.000
_cell.length_b   1.000
_cell.length_c   1.000
_cell.angle_alpha   90.00
_cell.angle_beta   90.00
_cell.angle_gamma   90.00
#
_symmetry.space_group_name_H-M   'P 1'
#
loop_
_entity.id
_entity.type
_entity.pdbx_description
1 polymer ?
#
loop_
_entity_poly.entity_id
_entity_poly.type
_entity_poly.pdbx_seq_one_letter_code
_entity_poly.pdbx_strand_id
1 'polypeptide(L)'
;MKTAVELFSSVPKLHNCAQAVSEGLGFPELLTEMAARGGGRAPGGRCGALHAAMTVVPADKREQVRLAFLAEMPSELCRELKASGVPCLKCVETAERLAKAALEK
;
A
#
# COMPACT_ATOMS: atom_id res chain seq x y z
N MET A 1 -1.77 5.99 16.61
CA MET A 1 -2.39 5.27 15.49
C MET A 1 -1.57 4.02 15.23
N LYS A 2 -2.19 2.89 14.88
CA LYS A 2 -1.45 1.68 14.51
C LYS A 2 -0.78 1.89 13.16
N THR A 3 0.40 1.33 12.96
CA THR A 3 1.08 1.26 11.67
C THR A 3 0.35 0.32 10.72
N ALA A 4 0.61 0.46 9.42
CA ALA A 4 0.04 -0.44 8.43
C ALA A 4 0.49 -1.90 8.65
N VAL A 5 1.73 -2.11 9.11
CA VAL A 5 2.26 -3.44 9.45
C VAL A 5 1.48 -4.07 10.61
N GLU A 6 1.20 -3.32 11.67
CA GLU A 6 0.39 -3.78 12.81
C GLU A 6 -1.05 -4.09 12.40
N LEU A 7 -1.68 -3.23 11.59
CA LEU A 7 -3.03 -3.42 11.08
C LEU A 7 -3.12 -4.64 10.15
N PHE A 8 -2.13 -4.83 9.29
CA PHE A 8 -2.09 -5.96 8.38
C PHE A 8 -1.83 -7.27 9.14
N SER A 9 -1.01 -7.26 10.19
CA SER A 9 -0.64 -8.48 10.91
C SER A 9 -1.61 -8.85 12.05
N SER A 10 -2.68 -8.07 12.23
CA SER A 10 -3.63 -8.25 13.33
C SER A 10 -4.35 -9.61 13.27
N VAL A 11 -4.66 -10.14 14.45
CA VAL A 11 -5.53 -11.31 14.64
C VAL A 11 -6.73 -10.89 15.50
N PRO A 12 -7.98 -11.04 15.03
CA PRO A 12 -8.37 -11.56 13.72
C PRO A 12 -7.90 -10.66 12.56
N LYS A 13 -7.84 -11.23 11.35
CA LYS A 13 -7.43 -10.52 10.13
C LYS A 13 -8.57 -9.60 9.69
N LEU A 14 -8.44 -8.30 9.94
CA LEU A 14 -9.47 -7.30 9.64
C LEU A 14 -9.16 -6.46 8.38
N HIS A 15 -7.90 -6.41 7.97
CA HIS A 15 -7.44 -5.54 6.88
C HIS A 15 -6.75 -6.32 5.76
N ASN A 16 -7.08 -5.97 4.53
CA ASN A 16 -6.25 -6.28 3.38
C ASN A 16 -5.03 -5.32 3.29
N CYS A 17 -4.15 -5.52 2.32
CA CYS A 17 -2.94 -4.69 2.17
C CYS A 17 -3.23 -3.22 1.86
N ALA A 18 -4.30 -2.90 1.14
CA ALA A 18 -4.69 -1.52 0.82
C ALA A 18 -5.29 -0.83 2.05
N GLN A 19 -6.22 -1.51 2.74
CA GLN A 19 -6.88 -0.98 3.93
C GLN A 19 -5.88 -0.69 5.06
N ALA A 20 -4.94 -1.62 5.29
CA ALA A 20 -3.92 -1.43 6.31
C ALA A 20 -3.05 -0.20 6.03
N VAL A 21 -2.70 0.05 4.76
CA VAL A 21 -1.89 1.21 4.38
C VAL A 21 -2.68 2.51 4.50
N SER A 22 -3.92 2.57 4.02
CA SER A 22 -4.72 3.80 4.11
C SER A 22 -4.98 4.20 5.56
N GLU A 23 -5.38 3.25 6.41
CA GLU A 23 -5.63 3.53 7.84
C GLU A 23 -4.32 3.79 8.60
N GLY A 24 -3.24 3.04 8.32
CA GLY A 24 -1.92 3.28 8.93
C GLY A 24 -1.29 4.63 8.55
N LEU A 25 -1.78 5.26 7.48
CA LEU A 25 -1.41 6.62 7.06
C LEU A 25 -2.37 7.68 7.58
N GLY A 26 -3.44 7.31 8.28
CA GLY A 26 -4.39 8.26 8.86
C GLY A 26 -5.59 8.61 7.98
N PHE A 27 -5.89 7.75 7.01
CA PHE A 27 -7.02 7.92 6.08
C PHE A 27 -8.05 6.78 6.23
N PRO A 28 -8.69 6.61 7.42
CA PRO A 28 -9.68 5.56 7.66
C PRO A 28 -10.94 5.70 6.81
N GLU A 29 -11.26 6.89 6.31
CA GLU A 29 -12.39 7.14 5.41
C GLU A 29 -12.27 6.39 4.08
N LEU A 30 -11.05 5.98 3.69
CA LEU A 30 -10.80 5.18 2.48
C LEU A 30 -11.01 3.68 2.68
N LEU A 31 -11.27 3.19 3.90
CA LEU A 31 -11.33 1.76 4.19
C LEU A 31 -12.36 1.00 3.33
N THR A 32 -13.52 1.60 3.08
CA THR A 32 -14.58 1.01 2.24
C THR A 32 -14.12 0.87 0.79
N GLU A 33 -13.46 1.90 0.24
CA GLU A 33 -12.90 1.85 -1.11
C GLU A 33 -11.77 0.81 -1.20
N MET A 34 -10.87 0.82 -0.21
CA MET A 34 -9.70 -0.06 -0.17
C MET A 34 -10.05 -1.53 0.06
N ALA A 35 -11.23 -1.85 0.61
CA ALA A 35 -11.70 -3.22 0.78
C ALA A 35 -11.70 -3.99 -0.56
N ALA A 36 -12.03 -3.33 -1.67
CA ALA A 36 -12.05 -3.91 -3.01
C ALA A 36 -10.67 -3.98 -3.70
N ARG A 37 -9.62 -3.39 -3.11
CA ARG A 37 -8.30 -3.20 -3.75
C ARG A 37 -7.24 -4.22 -3.30
N GLY A 38 -7.60 -5.13 -2.38
CA GLY A 38 -6.73 -6.21 -1.93
C GLY A 38 -6.54 -7.34 -2.95
N GLY A 39 -5.40 -8.03 -2.88
CA GLY A 39 -5.15 -9.25 -3.66
C GLY A 39 -4.88 -9.05 -5.16
N GLY A 40 -4.45 -7.85 -5.56
CA GLY A 40 -4.20 -7.50 -6.97
C GLY A 40 -5.44 -7.01 -7.71
N ARG A 41 -6.46 -6.55 -6.99
CA ARG A 41 -7.71 -5.99 -7.54
C ARG A 41 -7.70 -4.46 -7.65
N ALA A 42 -6.57 -3.82 -7.33
CA ALA A 42 -6.39 -2.42 -7.66
C ALA A 42 -6.35 -2.24 -9.20
N PRO A 43 -6.68 -1.04 -9.73
CA PRO A 43 -6.66 -0.77 -11.17
C PRO A 43 -5.35 -1.24 -11.83
N GLY A 44 -5.47 -1.91 -12.98
CA GLY A 44 -4.34 -2.47 -13.72
C GLY A 44 -3.64 -3.67 -13.05
N GLY A 45 -4.20 -4.26 -11.99
CA GLY A 45 -3.57 -5.36 -11.26
C GLY A 45 -2.48 -4.92 -10.26
N ARG A 46 -2.43 -3.61 -9.98
CA ARG A 46 -1.45 -2.99 -9.08
C ARG A 46 -1.51 -3.59 -7.67
N CYS A 47 -0.38 -3.55 -6.97
CA CYS A 47 -0.30 -3.81 -5.54
C CYS A 47 -1.25 -2.90 -4.76
N GLY A 48 -2.12 -3.50 -3.93
CA GLY A 48 -3.08 -2.74 -3.11
C GLY A 48 -2.42 -1.77 -2.14
N ALA A 49 -1.28 -2.15 -1.55
CA ALA A 49 -0.50 -1.29 -0.66
C ALA A 49 0.00 -0.04 -1.39
N LEU A 50 0.62 -0.22 -2.57
CA LEU A 50 1.07 0.90 -3.40
C LEU A 50 -0.10 1.77 -3.88
N HIS A 51 -1.21 1.15 -4.27
CA HIS A 51 -2.40 1.90 -4.69
C HIS A 51 -2.92 2.81 -3.57
N ALA A 52 -3.08 2.29 -2.34
CA ALA A 52 -3.49 3.08 -1.20
C ALA A 52 -2.51 4.22 -0.89
N ALA A 53 -1.20 3.94 -0.89
CA ALA A 53 -0.16 4.96 -0.72
C ALA A 53 -0.26 6.10 -1.75
N MET A 54 -0.45 5.76 -3.04
CA MET A 54 -0.61 6.78 -4.09
C MET A 54 -1.94 7.54 -3.98
N THR A 55 -2.99 6.92 -3.45
CA THR A 55 -4.29 7.59 -3.28
C THR A 55 -4.21 8.68 -2.23
N VAL A 56 -3.52 8.45 -1.11
CA VAL A 56 -3.49 9.37 0.03
C VAL A 56 -2.50 10.54 -0.14
N VAL A 57 -1.46 10.39 -0.96
CA VAL A 57 -0.52 11.49 -1.22
C VAL A 57 -1.08 12.48 -2.25
N PRO A 58 -0.66 13.76 -2.20
CA PRO A 58 -0.95 14.75 -3.22
C PRO A 58 -0.63 14.26 -4.65
N ALA A 59 -1.41 14.71 -5.63
CA ALA A 59 -1.37 14.21 -6.99
C ALA A 59 0.02 14.34 -7.65
N ASP A 60 0.73 15.43 -7.36
CA ASP A 60 2.09 15.75 -7.81
C ASP A 60 3.17 14.81 -7.22
N LYS A 61 2.88 14.14 -6.10
CA LYS A 61 3.80 13.20 -5.44
C LYS A 61 3.53 11.74 -5.75
N ARG A 62 2.43 11.42 -6.43
CA ARG A 62 2.03 10.02 -6.73
C ARG A 62 3.08 9.29 -7.53
N GLU A 63 3.60 9.92 -8.59
CA GLU A 63 4.62 9.30 -9.42
C GLU A 63 5.94 9.11 -8.67
N GLN A 64 6.31 10.06 -7.80
CA GLN A 64 7.48 9.92 -6.94
C GLN A 64 7.36 8.70 -6.03
N VAL A 65 6.21 8.50 -5.37
CA VAL A 65 5.96 7.33 -4.52
C VAL A 65 6.00 6.04 -5.33
N ARG A 66 5.43 6.03 -6.55
CA ARG A 66 5.49 4.88 -7.46
C ARG A 66 6.92 4.51 -7.85
N LEU A 67 7.71 5.49 -8.27
CA LEU A 67 9.11 5.26 -8.68
C LEU A 67 9.96 4.81 -7.50
N ALA A 68 9.76 5.40 -6.32
CA ALA A 68 10.47 4.96 -5.11
C ALA A 68 10.09 3.52 -4.71
N PHE A 69 8.83 3.12 -4.90
CA PHE A 69 8.41 1.73 -4.68
C PHE A 69 9.10 0.78 -5.67
N LEU A 70 9.15 1.14 -6.95
CA LEU A 70 9.83 0.35 -8.00
C LEU A 70 11.35 0.30 -7.84
N ALA A 71 11.96 1.25 -7.13
CA ALA A 71 13.38 1.18 -6.78
C ALA A 71 13.68 0.09 -5.74
N GLU A 72 12.68 -0.31 -4.95
CA GLU A 72 12.83 -1.31 -3.88
C GLU A 72 12.15 -2.65 -4.20
N MET A 73 11.26 -2.66 -5.18
CA MET A 73 10.40 -3.79 -5.52
C MET A 73 10.54 -4.14 -7.00
N PRO A 74 10.54 -5.45 -7.34
CA PRO A 74 10.74 -5.88 -8.73
C PRO A 74 9.57 -5.52 -9.66
N SER A 75 8.42 -5.10 -9.12
CA SER A 75 7.25 -4.69 -9.90
C SER A 75 6.26 -3.88 -9.05
N GLU A 76 5.37 -3.14 -9.70
CA GLU A 76 4.18 -2.53 -9.09
C GLU A 76 2.96 -3.47 -9.12
N LEU A 77 3.00 -4.55 -9.88
CA LEU A 77 1.90 -5.47 -10.11
C LEU A 77 1.89 -6.58 -9.06
N CYS A 78 0.72 -6.83 -8.45
CA CYS A 78 0.61 -7.78 -7.34
C CYS A 78 0.99 -9.21 -7.75
N ARG A 79 0.65 -9.60 -8.99
CA ARG A 79 0.98 -10.92 -9.53
C ARG A 79 2.49 -11.12 -9.70
N GLU A 80 3.19 -10.11 -10.19
CA GLU A 80 4.64 -10.17 -10.44
C GLU A 80 5.43 -10.12 -9.14
N LEU A 81 4.98 -9.31 -8.17
CA LEU A 81 5.52 -9.31 -6.81
C LEU A 81 5.44 -10.70 -6.16
N LYS A 82 4.28 -11.35 -6.25
CA LYS A 82 4.09 -12.72 -5.75
C LYS A 82 4.96 -13.73 -6.49
N ALA A 83 5.04 -13.63 -7.82
CA ALA A 83 5.89 -14.51 -8.63
C ALA A 83 7.38 -14.36 -8.29
N SER A 84 7.79 -13.16 -7.86
CA SER A 84 9.14 -12.84 -7.40
C SER A 84 9.40 -13.20 -5.93
N GLY A 85 8.42 -13.80 -5.23
CA GLY A 85 8.56 -14.18 -3.83
C GLY A 85 8.43 -13.04 -2.82
N VAL A 86 7.99 -11.85 -3.22
CA VAL A 86 7.85 -10.69 -2.32
C VAL A 86 6.62 -10.87 -1.41
N PRO A 87 6.78 -10.87 -0.08
CA PRO A 87 5.64 -10.95 0.84
C PRO A 87 4.78 -9.68 0.80
N CYS A 88 3.45 -9.84 0.90
CA CYS A 88 2.54 -8.70 1.01
C CYS A 88 2.90 -7.76 2.18
N LEU A 89 3.40 -8.31 3.29
CA LEU A 89 3.83 -7.53 4.45
C LEU A 89 4.94 -6.53 4.09
N LYS A 90 5.91 -6.96 3.25
CA LYS A 90 7.00 -6.10 2.79
C LYS A 90 6.50 -4.96 1.90
N CYS A 91 5.51 -5.25 1.06
CA CYS A 91 4.84 -4.21 0.26
C CYS A 91 4.10 -3.20 1.14
N VAL A 92 3.43 -3.65 2.20
CA VAL A 92 2.71 -2.79 3.16
C VAL A 92 3.68 -1.86 3.89
N GLU A 93 4.75 -2.41 4.47
CA GLU A 93 5.81 -1.65 5.14
C GLU A 93 6.42 -0.58 4.21
N THR A 94 6.77 -0.99 2.99
CA THR A 94 7.45 -0.11 2.01
C THR A 94 6.51 1.00 1.55
N ALA A 95 5.26 0.67 1.21
CA ALA A 95 4.28 1.65 0.77
C ALA A 95 3.94 2.69 1.85
N GLU A 96 3.77 2.24 3.11
CA GLU A 96 3.53 3.14 4.25
C GLU A 96 4.71 4.10 4.43
N ARG A 97 5.95 3.59 4.47
CA ARG A 97 7.14 4.42 4.67
C ARG A 97 7.32 5.46 3.56
N LEU A 98 7.15 5.06 2.30
CA LEU A 98 7.31 5.97 1.15
C LEU A 98 6.23 7.04 1.12
N ALA A 99 4.98 6.69 1.45
CA ALA A 99 3.89 7.67 1.52
C ALA A 99 4.10 8.67 2.68
N LYS A 100 4.52 8.22 3.86
CA LYS A 100 4.85 9.13 4.98
C LYS A 100 5.92 10.15 4.58
N ALA A 101 7.01 9.69 3.97
CA ALA A 101 8.07 10.57 3.49
C ALA A 101 7.60 11.59 2.42
N ALA A 102 6.58 11.25 1.65
CA ALA A 102 5.96 12.16 0.69
C ALA A 102 4.95 13.13 1.34
N LEU A 103 4.28 12.75 2.43
CA LEU A 103 3.34 13.61 3.16
C LEU A 103 4.04 14.66 4.03
N GLU A 104 5.24 14.35 4.54
CA GLU A 104 6.03 15.23 5.43
C GLU A 104 6.81 16.34 4.69
N LYS A 105 6.92 16.25 3.36
CA LYS A 105 7.60 17.22 2.49
C LYS A 105 6.62 18.13 1.77
#